data_AF-A0A8T6W373-F1
#
_entry.id   AF-A0A8T6W373-F1
#
_cell.length_a   1.000
_cell.length_b   1.000
_cell.length_c   1.000
_cell.angle_alpha   90.00
_cell.angle_beta   90.00
_cell.angle_gamma   90.00
#
_symmetry.space_group_name_H-M   'P 1'
#
loop_
_entity.id
_entity.type
_entity.pdbx_description
1 polymer ?
#
loop_
_entity_poly.entity_id
_entity_poly.type
_entity_poly.pdbx_seq_one_letter_code
_entity_poly.pdbx_strand_id
1 'polypeptide(L)' 'LEHILVPEMNLGQVVHPVREAVEGQAKVTCLPKIGGVMHNPYEIMEAVDAIVKKGGGA' A
#
# COMPACT_ATOMS: atom_id res chain seq x y z
N LEU A 1 4.44 -12.65 5.34
CA LEU A 1 4.06 -11.22 5.18
C LEU A 1 2.55 -11.20 5.04
N GLU A 2 1.82 -10.54 5.94
CA GLU A 2 0.34 -10.55 5.88
C GLU A 2 -0.21 -9.52 4.88
N HIS A 3 0.46 -8.36 4.77
CA HIS A 3 0.04 -7.26 3.91
C HIS A 3 1.24 -6.45 3.41
N ILE A 4 1.18 -5.96 2.16
CA ILE A 4 2.16 -5.07 1.55
C ILE A 4 1.45 -3.78 1.11
N LEU A 5 1.91 -2.64 1.63
CA LEU A 5 1.47 -1.31 1.21
C LEU A 5 2.49 -0.74 0.20
N VAL A 6 2.02 -0.31 -0.96
CA VAL A 6 2.86 0.26 -2.02
C VAL A 6 2.57 1.76 -2.14
N PRO A 7 3.36 2.63 -1.48
CA PRO A 7 3.33 4.06 -1.73
C PRO A 7 3.95 4.38 -3.10
N GLU A 8 3.18 4.99 -3.99
CA GLU A 8 3.69 5.45 -5.30
C GLU A 8 3.14 6.83 -5.69
N MET A 9 3.91 7.59 -6.47
CA MET A 9 3.52 8.91 -7.00
C MET A 9 2.96 8.81 -8.43
N ASN A 10 2.37 7.66 -8.76
CA ASN A 10 1.76 7.35 -10.04
C ASN A 10 0.56 6.41 -9.83
N LEU A 11 0.01 5.91 -10.93
CA LEU A 11 -1.14 5.01 -10.93
C LEU A 11 -0.76 3.65 -11.54
N GLY A 12 -0.01 2.82 -10.81
CA GLY A 12 0.12 1.41 -11.16
C GLY A 12 1.53 0.91 -11.46
N GLN A 13 2.54 1.78 -11.60
CA GLN A 13 3.83 1.33 -12.14
C GLN A 13 4.55 0.36 -11.20
N VAL A 14 4.41 0.54 -9.88
CA VAL A 14 5.06 -0.32 -8.89
C VAL A 14 4.09 -1.34 -8.33
N VAL A 15 2.84 -0.95 -8.07
CA VAL A 15 1.89 -1.87 -7.41
C VAL A 15 1.52 -3.09 -8.28
N HIS A 16 1.49 -2.97 -9.61
CA HIS A 16 1.16 -4.11 -10.47
C HIS A 16 2.26 -5.19 -10.46
N PRO A 17 3.55 -4.88 -10.69
CA PRO A 17 4.63 -5.85 -10.55
C PRO A 17 4.72 -6.47 -9.16
N VAL A 18 4.52 -5.67 -8.09
CA VAL A 18 4.50 -6.19 -6.72
C VAL A 18 3.36 -7.19 -6.53
N ARG A 19 2.15 -6.87 -6.98
CA ARG A 19 0.99 -7.77 -6.89
C ARG A 19 1.21 -9.07 -7.67
N GLU A 20 1.81 -9.00 -8.85
CA GLU A 20 2.14 -10.17 -9.66
C GLU A 20 3.20 -11.05 -8.98
N ALA A 21 4.30 -10.45 -8.48
CA ALA A 21 5.37 -11.17 -7.80
C ALA A 21 4.92 -11.83 -6.49
N VAL A 22 3.93 -11.25 -5.81
CA VAL A 22 3.38 -11.77 -4.56
C VAL A 22 2.47 -12.97 -4.80
N GLU A 23 1.89 -13.13 -5.99
CA GLU A 23 1.08 -14.30 -6.37
C GLU A 23 -0.02 -14.65 -5.34
N GLY A 24 -0.64 -13.63 -4.75
CA GLY A 24 -1.70 -13.81 -3.74
C GLY A 24 -1.23 -14.27 -2.35
N GLN A 25 0.07 -14.45 -2.12
CA GLN A 25 0.63 -14.85 -0.82
C GLN A 25 0.52 -13.74 0.25
N ALA A 26 0.31 -12.50 -0.16
CA ALA A 26 0.03 -11.37 0.72
C ALA A 26 -0.97 -10.42 0.06
N LYS A 27 -1.75 -9.72 0.88
CA LYS A 27 -2.63 -8.66 0.37
C LYS A 27 -1.79 -7.45 -0.04
N VAL A 28 -1.91 -7.02 -1.30
CA VAL A 28 -1.21 -5.84 -1.81
C VAL A 28 -2.17 -4.67 -1.91
N THR A 29 -1.80 -3.50 -1.40
CA THR A 29 -2.61 -2.27 -1.45
C THR A 29 -1.80 -1.12 -2.03
N CYS A 30 -2.36 -0.44 -3.03
CA CYS A 30 -1.79 0.77 -3.61
C CYS A 30 -2.15 1.98 -2.73
N LEU A 31 -1.17 2.86 -2.46
CA LEU A 31 -1.37 4.21 -1.96
C LEU A 31 -0.85 5.19 -3.02
N PRO A 32 -1.69 5.54 -4.03
CA PRO A 32 -1.25 6.38 -5.14
C PRO A 32 -1.32 7.87 -4.76
N LYS A 33 -0.41 8.67 -5.33
CA LYS A 33 -0.51 10.13 -5.38
C LYS A 33 -0.33 10.61 -6.82
N ILE A 34 -1.09 11.63 -7.20
CA ILE A 34 -1.07 12.21 -8.55
C ILE A 34 -0.59 13.66 -8.45
N GLY A 35 -0.06 14.20 -9.54
CA GLY A 35 0.28 15.62 -9.65
C GLY A 35 1.66 15.98 -9.13
N GLY A 36 2.59 15.01 -9.08
CA GLY A 36 3.98 15.25 -8.68
C GLY A 36 4.18 15.54 -7.18
N VAL A 37 3.15 15.30 -6.37
CA VAL A 37 3.21 15.53 -4.92
C VAL A 37 3.74 14.28 -4.22
N MET A 38 4.70 14.46 -3.31
CA MET A 38 5.22 13.38 -2.47
C MET A 38 4.24 13.02 -1.36
N HIS A 39 4.31 11.75 -0.93
CA HIS A 39 3.66 11.34 0.31
C HIS A 39 4.31 12.01 1.51
N ASN A 40 3.48 12.45 2.45
CA ASN A 40 3.92 12.85 3.77
C ASN A 40 4.10 11.57 4.63
N PRO A 41 5.16 11.46 5.45
CA PRO A 41 5.34 10.34 6.38
C PRO A 41 4.10 10.01 7.23
N TYR A 42 3.34 11.02 7.66
CA TYR A 42 2.12 10.82 8.45
C TYR A 42 1.00 10.14 7.64
N GLU A 43 0.84 10.44 6.35
CA GLU A 43 -0.14 9.77 5.47
C GLU A 43 0.19 8.28 5.34
N ILE A 44 1.47 7.94 5.25
CA ILE A 44 1.93 6.54 5.19
C ILE A 44 1.63 5.85 6.53
N MET A 45 1.92 6.50 7.65
CA MET A 45 1.66 5.95 8.97
C MET A 45 0.17 5.68 9.19
N GLU A 46 -0.69 6.62 8.81
CA GLU A 46 -2.15 6.47 8.89
C GLU A 46 -2.65 5.29 8.03
N ALA A 47 -2.09 5.12 6.84
CA ALA A 47 -2.42 4.00 5.96
C ALA A 47 -2.00 2.65 6.57
N VAL A 48 -0.82 2.58 7.18
CA VAL A 48 -0.34 1.39 7.90
C VAL A 48 -1.24 1.09 9.10
N ASP A 49 -1.54 2.08 9.92
CA ASP A 49 -2.44 1.93 11.08
C ASP A 49 -3.83 1.44 10.66
N ALA A 50 -4.37 1.97 9.57
CA ALA A 50 -5.66 1.55 9.04
C ALA A 50 -5.66 0.09 8.57
N ILE A 51 -4.54 -0.41 8.04
CA ILE A 51 -4.36 -1.82 7.67
C ILE A 51 -4.32 -2.69 8.93
N VAL A 52 -3.50 -2.33 9.92
CA VAL A 52 -3.34 -3.09 11.17
C VAL A 52 -4.65 -3.16 11.94
N LYS A 53 -5.37 -2.03 12.09
CA LYS A 53 -6.66 -1.98 12.80
C LYS A 53 -7.74 -2.83 12.13
N LYS A 54 -7.75 -2.93 10.80
CA LYS A 54 -8.70 -3.79 10.06
C LYS A 54 -8.40 -5.29 10.18
N GLY A 55 -7.19 -5.67 10.58
CA GLY A 55 -6.81 -7.07 10.84
C GLY A 55 -7.15 -7.57 12.25
N GLY A 56 -7.53 -6.68 13.18
CA GLY A 56 -7.81 -7.01 14.58
C GLY A 56 -9.26 -7.37 14.91
N GLY A 57 -10.05 -7.81 13.93
CA GLY A 57 -11.40 -8.32 14.16
C GLY A 57 -11.37 -9.80 14.51
N ALA A 58 -11.44 -10.11 15.81
CA ALA A 58 -11.87 -11.40 16.32
C ALA A 58 -13.40 -11.51 16.25
#